data_AF-A0A356WYU3-F1
#
_entry.id   AF-A0A356WYU3-F1
#
_cell.length_a   1.000
_cell.length_b   1.000
_cell.length_c   1.000
_cell.angle_alpha   90.00
_cell.angle_beta   90.00
_cell.angle_gamma   90.00
#
_symmetry.space_group_name_H-M   'P 1'
#
loop_
_entity.id
_entity.type
_entity.pdbx_description
1 polymer ?
#
loop_
_entity_poly.entity_id
_entity_poly.type
_entity_poly.pdbx_seq_one_letter_code
_entity_poly.pdbx_strand_id
1 'polypeptide(L)'
;LAVELTGIHLPVLVWSIIILAICIGVLIKVQYSALDSLIKVVMVVLTLSTIIAFVVAFFDGHSPSISEAPTVWDVAGITFLIALMGWMPIPIDAAAWHSLWTLEREKQTGHRSSQKESLLDFNIGYIGSTILALFFLGLGALVMFGSGVSFSSAGAAFAQQLIDLYTQTLGEWAHWIIIICAFSTMFSTTLTVTDAYPRVIKEVFRVKGRRKGNSTLNTYQGLMIGIAVVSMLLLYITGSQCTYIIDLATSLSFLTAPALAFINYRLIFSGLTPNEQQPKTWLKVLSWLGMIFLTTFALLFFYWRFLG
;
A
#
# COMPACT_ATOMS: atom_id res chain seq x y z
N LEU A 1 -6.73 0.07 -15.93
CA LEU A 1 -5.81 -1.09 -15.87
C LEU A 1 -6.40 -2.34 -16.51
N ALA A 2 -7.39 -3.02 -15.93
CA ALA A 2 -7.96 -4.23 -16.57
C ALA A 2 -8.60 -3.95 -17.94
N VAL A 3 -9.36 -2.85 -18.03
CA VAL A 3 -9.92 -2.35 -19.31
C VAL A 3 -8.80 -2.10 -20.31
N GLU A 4 -7.83 -1.24 -19.94
CA GLU A 4 -6.67 -0.94 -20.79
C GLU A 4 -5.87 -2.18 -21.24
N LEU A 5 -5.74 -3.19 -20.38
CA LEU A 5 -4.95 -4.39 -20.67
C LEU A 5 -5.68 -5.35 -21.62
N THR A 6 -7.02 -5.39 -21.55
CA THR A 6 -7.83 -6.39 -22.25
C THR A 6 -8.63 -5.80 -23.43
N GLY A 7 -8.78 -4.48 -23.48
CA GLY A 7 -9.69 -3.79 -24.40
C GLY A 7 -11.18 -3.99 -24.08
N ILE A 8 -11.53 -4.66 -22.97
CA ILE A 8 -12.92 -5.00 -22.65
C ILE A 8 -13.51 -3.95 -21.69
N HIS A 9 -14.45 -3.16 -22.21
CA HIS A 9 -15.14 -2.10 -21.48
C HIS A 9 -16.32 -2.65 -20.66
N LEU A 10 -16.03 -3.19 -19.47
CA LEU A 10 -17.04 -3.57 -18.48
C LEU A 10 -17.16 -2.49 -17.38
N PRO A 11 -18.33 -2.39 -16.70
CA PRO A 11 -18.46 -1.53 -15.53
C PRO A 11 -17.44 -1.89 -14.45
N VAL A 12 -16.95 -0.87 -13.71
CA VAL A 12 -15.94 -1.04 -12.64
C VAL A 12 -16.34 -2.14 -11.66
N LEU A 13 -17.61 -2.18 -11.25
CA LEU A 13 -18.14 -3.19 -10.33
C LEU A 13 -17.96 -4.62 -10.85
N VAL A 14 -18.18 -4.84 -12.15
CA VAL A 14 -18.05 -6.16 -12.78
C VAL A 14 -16.57 -6.57 -12.82
N TRP A 15 -15.68 -5.65 -13.20
CA TRP A 15 -14.24 -5.91 -13.14
C TRP A 15 -13.76 -6.20 -11.72
N SER A 16 -14.24 -5.47 -10.71
CA SER A 16 -13.93 -5.73 -9.30
C SER A 16 -14.36 -7.14 -8.87
N ILE A 17 -15.56 -7.60 -9.26
CA ILE A 17 -16.03 -8.97 -8.98
C ILE A 17 -15.12 -10.00 -9.62
N ILE A 18 -14.78 -9.82 -10.91
CA ILE A 18 -13.93 -10.76 -11.66
C ILE A 18 -12.54 -10.86 -11.00
N ILE A 19 -11.91 -9.73 -10.74
CA ILE A 19 -10.57 -9.68 -10.14
C ILE A 19 -10.58 -10.33 -8.74
N LEU A 20 -11.57 -9.99 -7.91
CA LEU A 20 -11.68 -10.53 -6.57
C LEU A 20 -11.97 -12.04 -6.57
N ALA A 21 -12.78 -12.53 -7.51
CA ALA A 21 -13.01 -13.95 -7.71
C ALA A 21 -11.73 -14.69 -8.14
N ILE A 22 -10.92 -14.08 -9.01
CA ILE A 22 -9.61 -14.61 -9.39
C ILE A 22 -8.69 -14.64 -8.16
N CYS A 23 -8.61 -13.56 -7.39
CA CYS A 23 -7.82 -13.49 -6.16
C CYS A 23 -8.21 -14.62 -5.18
N ILE A 24 -9.51 -14.80 -4.93
CA ILE A 24 -10.03 -15.89 -4.08
C ILE A 24 -9.67 -17.25 -4.66
N GLY A 25 -9.86 -17.46 -5.97
CA GLY A 25 -9.53 -18.72 -6.64
C GLY A 25 -8.04 -19.07 -6.52
N VAL A 26 -7.17 -18.07 -6.66
CA VAL A 26 -5.72 -18.21 -6.43
C VAL A 26 -5.45 -18.57 -4.97
N LEU A 27 -6.01 -17.84 -4.00
CA LEU A 27 -5.80 -18.12 -2.57
C LEU A 27 -6.35 -19.48 -2.12
N ILE A 28 -7.37 -20.02 -2.79
CA ILE A 28 -7.90 -21.37 -2.51
C ILE A 28 -7.01 -22.45 -3.12
N LYS A 29 -6.50 -22.27 -4.35
CA LYS A 29 -5.74 -23.30 -5.08
C LYS A 29 -4.22 -23.27 -4.82
N VAL A 30 -3.65 -22.12 -4.48
CA VAL A 30 -2.19 -21.90 -4.56
C VAL A 30 -1.54 -21.91 -3.17
N GLN A 31 -0.50 -22.73 -3.05
CA GLN A 31 0.61 -22.51 -2.10
C GLN A 31 1.39 -21.29 -2.62
N TYR A 32 1.43 -20.23 -1.83
CA TYR A 32 1.96 -18.86 -2.01
C TYR A 32 3.14 -18.58 -2.99
N SER A 33 3.86 -19.57 -3.52
CA SER A 33 5.13 -19.42 -4.23
C SER A 33 5.03 -18.80 -5.63
N ALA A 34 4.07 -19.22 -6.47
CA ALA A 34 4.00 -18.76 -7.86
C ALA A 34 3.70 -17.26 -7.98
N LEU A 35 2.85 -16.75 -7.10
CA LEU A 35 2.52 -15.34 -7.06
C LEU A 35 3.67 -14.51 -6.46
N ASP A 36 4.33 -15.00 -5.42
CA ASP A 36 5.51 -14.35 -4.85
C ASP A 36 6.61 -14.16 -5.91
N SER A 37 6.83 -15.17 -6.77
CA SER A 37 7.74 -15.05 -7.92
C SER A 37 7.30 -13.99 -8.93
N LEU A 38 6.01 -13.94 -9.29
CA LEU A 38 5.48 -12.94 -10.23
C LEU A 38 5.66 -11.51 -9.69
N ILE A 39 5.34 -11.29 -8.42
CA ILE A 39 5.47 -9.97 -7.77
C ILE A 39 6.92 -9.50 -7.79
N LYS A 40 7.88 -10.39 -7.48
CA LYS A 40 9.30 -10.05 -7.53
C LYS A 40 9.74 -9.61 -8.92
N VAL A 41 9.32 -10.33 -9.96
CA VAL A 41 9.61 -9.95 -11.35
C VAL A 41 9.03 -8.59 -11.69
N VAL A 42 7.74 -8.38 -11.37
CA VAL A 42 7.04 -7.10 -11.63
C VAL A 42 7.73 -5.94 -10.92
N MET A 43 8.10 -6.11 -9.65
CA MET A 43 8.79 -5.08 -8.87
C MET A 43 10.15 -4.72 -9.46
N VAL A 44 10.93 -5.71 -9.90
CA VAL A 44 12.23 -5.48 -10.54
C VAL A 44 12.05 -4.71 -11.86
N VAL A 45 11.12 -5.16 -12.71
CA VAL A 45 10.85 -4.50 -14.00
C VAL A 45 10.38 -3.06 -13.78
N LEU A 46 9.39 -2.83 -12.91
CA LEU A 46 8.89 -1.48 -12.62
C LEU A 46 9.99 -0.58 -12.05
N THR A 47 10.82 -1.09 -11.14
CA THR A 47 11.92 -0.33 -10.56
C THR A 47 12.93 0.07 -11.63
N LEU A 48 13.36 -0.87 -12.47
CA LEU A 48 14.30 -0.60 -13.56
C LEU A 48 13.72 0.39 -14.57
N SER A 49 12.47 0.18 -15.01
CA SER A 49 11.79 1.10 -15.93
C SER A 49 11.65 2.51 -15.36
N THR A 50 11.40 2.64 -14.06
CA THR A 50 11.31 3.94 -13.38
C THR A 50 12.65 4.64 -13.28
N ILE A 51 13.72 3.90 -12.97
CA ILE A 51 15.08 4.45 -12.96
C ILE A 51 15.46 4.92 -14.37
N ILE A 52 15.22 4.10 -15.40
CA ILE A 52 15.53 4.45 -16.78
C ILE A 52 14.71 5.67 -17.23
N ALA A 53 13.40 5.69 -16.95
CA ALA A 53 12.54 6.84 -17.27
C ALA A 53 13.05 8.11 -16.61
N PHE A 54 13.41 8.05 -15.32
CA PHE A 54 13.95 9.21 -14.62
C PHE A 54 15.26 9.70 -15.25
N VAL A 55 16.19 8.80 -15.56
CA VAL A 55 17.47 9.14 -16.18
C VAL A 55 17.25 9.78 -17.56
N VAL A 56 16.37 9.21 -18.38
CA VAL A 56 16.01 9.77 -19.68
C VAL A 56 15.42 11.17 -19.50
N ALA A 57 14.38 11.32 -18.68
CA ALA A 57 13.74 12.62 -18.42
C ALA A 57 14.73 13.67 -17.88
N PHE A 58 15.70 13.26 -17.06
CA PHE A 58 16.71 14.16 -16.50
C PHE A 58 17.68 14.69 -17.57
N PHE A 59 18.03 13.86 -18.55
CA PHE A 59 18.94 14.27 -19.64
C PHE A 59 18.24 14.87 -20.86
N ASP A 60 16.94 14.60 -21.05
CA ASP A 60 16.16 15.10 -22.18
C ASP A 60 15.94 16.62 -22.13
N GLY A 61 16.27 17.26 -21.00
CA GLY A 61 16.37 18.72 -20.91
C GLY A 61 15.05 19.47 -21.01
N HIS A 62 13.91 18.76 -20.91
CA HIS A 62 12.58 19.34 -20.76
C HIS A 62 12.55 20.18 -19.47
N SER A 63 12.97 21.44 -19.59
CA SER A 63 12.92 22.39 -18.50
C SER A 63 11.45 22.78 -18.32
N PRO A 64 10.89 22.64 -17.11
CA PRO A 64 9.52 23.08 -16.86
C PRO A 64 9.38 24.56 -17.24
N SER A 65 8.29 24.89 -17.93
CA SER A 65 7.99 26.25 -18.41
C SER A 65 7.90 27.28 -17.29
N ILE A 66 7.72 26.82 -16.05
CA ILE A 66 7.68 27.61 -14.83
C ILE A 66 9.10 27.64 -14.23
N SER A 67 9.75 28.81 -14.27
CA SER A 67 11.12 29.02 -13.76
C SER A 67 11.26 29.00 -12.23
N GLU A 68 10.16 29.17 -11.48
CA GLU A 68 10.20 29.23 -10.01
C GLU A 68 9.42 28.07 -9.40
N ALA A 69 10.10 27.29 -8.54
CA ALA A 69 9.46 26.27 -7.74
C ALA A 69 8.48 26.93 -6.74
N PRO A 70 7.26 26.39 -6.57
CA PRO A 70 6.31 26.92 -5.60
C PRO A 70 6.91 26.89 -4.18
N THR A 71 6.67 27.95 -3.40
CA THR A 71 7.14 28.01 -2.02
C THR A 71 6.41 26.96 -1.19
N VAL A 72 7.14 26.05 -0.56
CA VAL A 72 6.57 25.01 0.31
C VAL A 72 6.39 25.45 1.77
N TRP A 73 6.89 26.64 2.12
CA TRP A 73 6.91 27.19 3.48
C TRP A 73 5.71 28.10 3.80
N ASP A 74 4.83 28.32 2.83
CA ASP A 74 3.57 29.02 3.07
C ASP A 74 2.52 28.05 3.64
N VAL A 75 1.38 28.60 4.06
CA VAL A 75 0.30 27.81 4.66
C VAL A 75 -0.19 26.72 3.70
N ALA A 76 -0.26 27.03 2.39
CA ALA A 76 -0.71 26.09 1.37
C ALA A 76 0.28 24.93 1.20
N GLY A 77 1.58 25.21 1.08
CA GLY A 77 2.64 24.22 0.95
C GLY A 77 2.77 23.33 2.18
N ILE A 78 2.72 23.91 3.39
CA ILE A 78 2.72 23.15 4.64
C ILE A 78 1.48 22.26 4.73
N THR A 79 0.30 22.78 4.38
CA THR A 79 -0.95 21.99 4.37
C THR A 79 -0.88 20.84 3.36
N PHE A 80 -0.29 21.08 2.18
CA PHE A 80 -0.05 20.04 1.19
C PHE A 80 0.92 18.96 1.70
N LEU A 81 2.05 19.35 2.31
CA LEU A 81 2.99 18.39 2.89
C LEU A 81 2.32 17.55 3.99
N ILE A 82 1.49 18.18 4.82
CA ILE A 82 0.71 17.49 5.85
C ILE A 82 -0.25 16.48 5.21
N ALA A 83 -0.98 16.88 4.18
CA ALA A 83 -1.91 16.01 3.45
C ALA A 83 -1.19 14.89 2.69
N LEU A 84 -0.01 15.15 2.11
CA LEU A 84 0.81 14.17 1.40
C LEU A 84 1.36 13.09 2.36
N MET A 85 1.89 13.51 3.52
CA MET A 85 2.24 12.58 4.61
C MET A 85 1.00 11.83 5.11
N GLY A 86 -0.13 12.54 5.09
CA GLY A 86 -1.49 12.02 5.25
C GLY A 86 -1.77 10.79 4.39
N TRP A 87 -1.61 10.93 3.08
CA TRP A 87 -2.04 9.94 2.11
C TRP A 87 -1.12 8.72 1.99
N MET A 88 0.07 8.76 2.62
CA MET A 88 1.14 7.78 2.39
C MET A 88 1.57 6.90 3.59
N PRO A 89 0.72 6.51 4.57
CA PRO A 89 1.05 5.43 5.46
C PRO A 89 0.55 4.08 4.91
N ILE A 90 1.45 3.11 4.83
CA ILE A 90 1.03 1.72 5.11
C ILE A 90 0.43 1.75 6.53
N PRO A 91 -0.81 1.27 6.73
CA PRO A 91 -1.41 1.36 8.05
C PRO A 91 -0.59 0.52 9.03
N ILE A 92 -0.54 0.97 10.29
CA ILE A 92 0.36 0.41 11.32
C ILE A 92 -0.01 -1.06 11.66
N ASP A 93 -1.18 -1.51 11.22
CA ASP A 93 -1.63 -2.90 11.30
C ASP A 93 -0.83 -3.87 10.41
N ALA A 94 -0.10 -3.38 9.39
CA ALA A 94 0.77 -4.20 8.55
C ALA A 94 1.83 -4.95 9.37
N ALA A 95 2.24 -4.43 10.52
CA ALA A 95 3.12 -5.14 11.46
C ALA A 95 2.51 -6.48 11.94
N ALA A 96 1.19 -6.52 12.14
CA ALA A 96 0.47 -7.74 12.48
C ALA A 96 0.41 -8.70 11.29
N TRP A 97 0.24 -8.18 10.07
CA TRP A 97 0.21 -8.99 8.85
C TRP A 97 1.55 -9.70 8.63
N HIS A 98 2.66 -8.95 8.70
CA HIS A 98 4.01 -9.50 8.62
C HIS A 98 4.25 -10.58 9.68
N SER A 99 3.81 -10.36 10.92
CA SER A 99 3.94 -11.37 11.98
C SER A 99 3.20 -12.68 11.64
N LEU A 100 1.97 -12.59 11.12
CA LEU A 100 1.18 -13.76 10.74
C LEU A 100 1.74 -14.48 9.52
N TRP A 101 2.22 -13.74 8.52
CA TRP A 101 2.86 -14.33 7.34
C TRP A 101 4.19 -15.00 7.67
N THR A 102 4.99 -14.42 8.57
CA THR A 102 6.22 -15.07 9.05
C THR A 102 5.91 -16.40 9.73
N LEU A 103 4.88 -16.44 10.59
CA LEU A 103 4.44 -17.69 11.24
C LEU A 103 3.89 -18.71 10.24
N GLU A 104 3.21 -18.26 9.19
CA GLU A 104 2.71 -19.17 8.16
C GLU A 104 3.82 -19.69 7.25
N ARG A 105 4.77 -18.82 6.89
CA ARG A 105 5.96 -19.17 6.12
C ARG A 105 6.80 -20.20 6.86
N GLU A 106 6.99 -20.04 8.18
CA GLU A 106 7.65 -21.04 9.03
C GLU A 106 6.98 -22.43 8.92
N LYS A 107 5.64 -22.50 8.96
CA LYS A 107 4.91 -23.76 8.79
C LYS A 107 5.06 -24.36 7.39
N GLN A 108 5.13 -23.51 6.37
CA GLN A 108 5.24 -23.93 4.97
C GLN A 108 6.64 -24.41 4.61
N THR A 109 7.68 -23.73 5.11
CA THR A 109 9.08 -24.00 4.74
C THR A 109 9.83 -24.83 5.78
N GLY A 110 9.28 -24.99 6.99
CA GLY A 110 9.96 -25.62 8.13
C GLY A 110 11.12 -24.80 8.69
N HIS A 111 11.39 -23.62 8.13
CA HIS A 111 12.49 -22.73 8.52
C HIS A 111 11.94 -21.55 9.32
N ARG A 112 12.41 -21.39 10.54
CA ARG A 112 12.10 -20.22 11.35
C ARG A 112 13.11 -19.12 11.05
N SER A 113 12.65 -18.06 10.40
CA SER A 113 13.50 -16.91 10.06
C SER A 113 14.09 -16.28 11.32
N SER A 114 15.40 -16.10 11.31
CA SER A 114 16.10 -15.36 12.37
C SER A 114 15.71 -13.87 12.32
N GLN A 115 15.95 -13.16 13.43
CA GLN A 115 15.74 -11.72 13.48
C GLN A 115 16.61 -10.98 12.43
N LYS A 116 17.84 -11.45 12.21
CA LYS A 116 18.75 -10.86 11.22
C LYS A 116 18.23 -11.03 9.80
N GLU A 117 17.75 -12.22 9.44
CA GLU A 117 17.14 -12.48 8.12
C GLU A 117 15.90 -11.61 7.93
N SER A 118 15.03 -11.53 8.94
CA SER A 118 13.80 -10.73 8.88
C SER A 118 14.09 -9.23 8.74
N LEU A 119 15.09 -8.72 9.46
CA LEU A 119 15.53 -7.32 9.34
C LEU A 119 16.20 -7.03 8.00
N LEU A 120 16.97 -7.97 7.45
CA LEU A 120 17.58 -7.81 6.13
C LEU A 120 16.49 -7.70 5.05
N ASP A 121 15.53 -8.62 5.05
CA ASP A 121 14.39 -8.62 4.13
C ASP A 121 13.59 -7.31 4.21
N PHE A 122 13.25 -6.88 5.44
CA PHE A 122 12.57 -5.61 5.68
C PHE A 122 13.39 -4.41 5.19
N ASN A 123 14.69 -4.35 5.49
CA ASN A 123 15.53 -3.22 5.11
C ASN A 123 15.72 -3.10 3.60
N ILE A 124 15.85 -4.22 2.88
CA ILE A 124 15.93 -4.22 1.41
C ILE A 124 14.65 -3.62 0.83
N GLY A 125 13.47 -4.08 1.29
CA GLY A 125 12.19 -3.55 0.86
C GLY A 125 12.01 -2.06 1.22
N TYR A 126 12.35 -1.68 2.44
CA TYR A 126 12.18 -0.32 2.96
C TYR A 126 13.07 0.69 2.24
N ILE A 127 14.37 0.39 2.11
CA ILE A 127 15.34 1.26 1.41
C ILE A 127 15.01 1.30 -0.08
N GLY A 128 14.72 0.14 -0.70
CA GLY A 128 14.34 0.06 -2.11
C GLY A 128 13.11 0.92 -2.42
N SER A 129 12.07 0.83 -1.59
CA SER A 129 10.86 1.65 -1.74
C SER A 129 11.13 3.15 -1.56
N THR A 130 12.01 3.50 -0.61
CA THR A 130 12.41 4.90 -0.38
C THR A 130 13.13 5.49 -1.59
N ILE A 131 14.08 4.75 -2.16
CA ILE A 131 14.80 5.16 -3.38
C ILE A 131 13.83 5.28 -4.57
N LEU A 132 12.93 4.31 -4.74
CA LEU A 132 11.93 4.35 -5.81
C LEU A 132 10.99 5.55 -5.68
N ALA A 133 10.58 5.91 -4.46
CA ALA A 133 9.77 7.10 -4.21
C ALA A 133 10.46 8.40 -4.64
N LEU A 134 11.78 8.50 -4.48
CA LEU A 134 12.56 9.65 -4.97
C LEU A 134 12.56 9.72 -6.50
N PHE A 135 12.64 8.58 -7.21
CA PHE A 135 12.53 8.57 -8.67
C PHE A 135 11.13 8.95 -9.16
N PHE A 136 10.07 8.49 -8.50
CA PHE A 136 8.70 8.94 -8.81
C PHE A 136 8.50 10.43 -8.56
N LEU A 137 9.02 10.96 -7.45
CA LEU A 137 9.01 12.40 -7.17
C LEU A 137 9.76 13.18 -8.25
N GLY A 138 10.93 12.69 -8.65
CA GLY A 138 11.73 13.26 -9.72
C GLY A 138 11.02 13.26 -11.07
N LEU A 139 10.37 12.16 -11.44
CA LEU A 139 9.54 12.08 -12.65
C LEU A 139 8.36 13.06 -12.62
N GLY A 140 7.69 13.19 -11.48
CA GLY A 140 6.66 14.21 -11.29
C GLY A 140 7.20 15.63 -11.50
N ALA A 141 8.40 15.92 -10.99
CA ALA A 141 9.04 17.23 -11.13
C ALA A 141 9.55 17.51 -12.56
N LEU A 142 10.03 16.50 -13.28
CA LEU A 142 10.64 16.67 -14.60
C LEU A 142 9.62 16.60 -15.75
N VAL A 143 8.61 15.72 -15.64
CA VAL A 143 7.67 15.43 -16.72
C VAL A 143 6.32 16.11 -16.50
N MET A 144 5.83 16.13 -15.25
CA MET A 144 4.46 16.62 -14.98
C MET A 144 4.40 18.07 -14.56
N PHE A 145 5.38 18.56 -13.80
CA PHE A 145 5.37 19.95 -13.32
C PHE A 145 5.44 20.93 -14.50
N GLY A 146 4.53 21.91 -14.51
CA GLY A 146 4.43 22.88 -15.62
C GLY A 146 3.69 22.39 -16.88
N SER A 147 3.22 21.13 -16.92
CA SER A 147 2.44 20.59 -18.05
C SER A 147 0.99 21.10 -18.12
N GLY A 148 0.47 21.66 -17.02
CA GLY A 148 -0.94 22.03 -16.88
C GLY A 148 -1.89 20.85 -16.66
N VAL A 149 -1.39 19.61 -16.60
CA VAL A 149 -2.20 18.41 -16.37
C VAL A 149 -2.27 18.11 -14.87
N SER A 150 -3.48 18.07 -14.32
CA SER A 150 -3.74 17.56 -12.97
C SER A 150 -4.14 16.09 -13.01
N PHE A 151 -3.75 15.32 -11.98
CA PHE A 151 -4.24 13.95 -11.84
C PHE A 151 -5.75 13.90 -11.67
N SER A 152 -6.38 12.97 -12.39
CA SER A 152 -7.81 12.71 -12.24
C SER A 152 -8.10 12.06 -10.89
N SER A 153 -9.21 12.46 -10.27
CA SER A 153 -9.77 11.81 -9.09
C SER A 153 -10.38 10.44 -9.40
N ALA A 154 -10.60 10.13 -10.68
CA ALA A 154 -11.07 8.82 -11.14
C ALA A 154 -9.90 7.86 -11.35
N GLY A 155 -9.90 6.72 -10.65
CA GLY A 155 -8.78 5.77 -10.67
C GLY A 155 -8.44 5.22 -12.06
N ALA A 156 -9.42 5.07 -12.96
CA ALA A 156 -9.16 4.63 -14.34
C ALA A 156 -8.37 5.68 -15.14
N ALA A 157 -8.76 6.95 -15.05
CA ALA A 157 -8.05 8.04 -15.71
C ALA A 157 -6.67 8.29 -15.09
N PHE A 158 -6.55 8.18 -13.76
CA PHE A 158 -5.25 8.24 -13.08
C PHE A 158 -4.29 7.15 -13.60
N ALA A 159 -4.77 5.92 -13.76
CA ALA A 159 -3.95 4.83 -14.28
C ALA A 159 -3.47 5.10 -15.71
N GLN A 160 -4.30 5.72 -16.55
CA GLN A 160 -3.90 6.12 -17.90
C GLN A 160 -2.83 7.21 -17.86
N GLN A 161 -3.03 8.26 -17.04
CA GLN A 161 -2.06 9.33 -16.87
C GLN A 161 -0.70 8.81 -16.36
N LEU A 162 -0.71 7.79 -15.50
CA LEU A 162 0.51 7.11 -15.07
C LEU A 162 1.21 6.41 -16.22
N ILE A 163 0.48 5.68 -17.07
CA ILE A 163 1.07 4.99 -18.24
C ILE A 163 1.63 6.02 -19.22
N ASP A 164 0.89 7.10 -19.47
CA ASP A 164 1.26 8.18 -20.39
C ASP A 164 2.57 8.87 -19.96
N LEU A 165 2.81 9.01 -18.65
CA LEU A 165 4.08 9.56 -18.14
C LEU A 165 5.28 8.76 -18.66
N TYR A 166 5.19 7.44 -18.63
CA TYR A 166 6.27 6.58 -19.09
C TYR A 166 6.36 6.52 -20.61
N THR A 167 5.24 6.48 -21.32
CA THR A 167 5.27 6.42 -22.80
C THR A 167 5.77 7.72 -23.41
N GLN A 168 5.47 8.87 -22.80
CA GLN A 168 6.02 10.16 -23.23
C GLN A 168 7.55 10.22 -23.05
N THR A 169 8.08 9.58 -22.00
CA THR A 169 9.51 9.62 -21.67
C THR A 169 10.31 8.53 -22.40
N LEU A 170 9.78 7.31 -22.48
CA LEU A 170 10.49 6.14 -23.00
C LEU A 170 10.06 5.77 -24.43
N GLY A 171 8.92 6.27 -24.90
CA GLY A 171 8.27 5.90 -26.16
C GLY A 171 7.17 4.85 -26.00
N GLU A 172 6.41 4.63 -27.07
CA GLU A 172 5.20 3.78 -27.09
C GLU A 172 5.44 2.31 -26.69
N TRP A 173 6.65 1.77 -26.91
CA TRP A 173 6.97 0.40 -26.52
C TRP A 173 6.89 0.19 -25.00
N ALA A 174 7.07 1.25 -24.21
CA ALA A 174 6.96 1.19 -22.75
C ALA A 174 5.51 0.98 -22.29
N HIS A 175 4.51 1.31 -23.11
CA HIS A 175 3.09 1.18 -22.76
C HIS A 175 2.77 -0.20 -22.19
N TRP A 176 3.10 -1.25 -22.97
CA TRP A 176 2.80 -2.64 -22.62
C TRP A 176 3.54 -3.13 -21.37
N ILE A 177 4.75 -2.64 -21.15
CA ILE A 177 5.53 -3.02 -19.97
C ILE A 177 4.91 -2.39 -18.73
N ILE A 178 4.59 -1.10 -18.79
CA ILE A 178 4.10 -0.34 -17.64
C ILE A 178 2.67 -0.73 -17.29
N ILE A 179 1.79 -0.95 -18.26
CA ILE A 179 0.44 -1.40 -17.98
C ILE A 179 0.41 -2.79 -17.32
N ILE A 180 1.25 -3.73 -17.77
CA ILE A 180 1.38 -5.06 -17.15
C ILE A 180 1.93 -4.92 -15.73
N CYS A 181 2.94 -4.08 -15.54
CA CYS A 181 3.51 -3.83 -14.21
C CYS A 181 2.47 -3.21 -13.27
N ALA A 182 1.80 -2.13 -13.69
CA ALA A 182 0.79 -1.43 -12.90
C ALA A 182 -0.39 -2.34 -12.55
N PHE A 183 -0.90 -3.11 -13.53
CA PHE A 183 -1.94 -4.09 -13.29
C PHE A 183 -1.50 -5.15 -12.28
N SER A 184 -0.30 -5.73 -12.47
CA SER A 184 0.21 -6.79 -11.59
C SER A 184 0.47 -6.30 -10.17
N THR A 185 0.99 -5.08 -10.00
CA THR A 185 1.18 -4.44 -8.69
C THR A 185 -0.16 -4.23 -7.97
N MET A 186 -1.16 -3.66 -8.65
CA MET A 186 -2.49 -3.45 -8.06
C MET A 186 -3.24 -4.76 -7.77
N PHE A 187 -3.08 -5.75 -8.64
CA PHE A 187 -3.58 -7.11 -8.44
C PHE A 187 -2.94 -7.75 -7.20
N SER A 188 -1.62 -7.63 -7.06
CA SER A 188 -0.88 -8.09 -5.88
C SER A 188 -1.44 -7.47 -4.61
N THR A 189 -1.60 -6.15 -4.56
CA THR A 189 -2.18 -5.47 -3.39
C THR A 189 -3.56 -6.01 -3.05
N THR A 190 -4.43 -6.19 -4.05
CA THR A 190 -5.78 -6.75 -3.87
C THR A 190 -5.72 -8.17 -3.29
N LEU A 191 -4.82 -9.00 -3.79
CA LEU A 191 -4.63 -10.35 -3.26
C LEU A 191 -4.08 -10.35 -1.83
N THR A 192 -3.05 -9.54 -1.57
CA THR A 192 -2.39 -9.41 -0.27
C THR A 192 -3.40 -9.01 0.82
N VAL A 193 -4.25 -8.02 0.58
CA VAL A 193 -5.27 -7.62 1.57
C VAL A 193 -6.37 -8.66 1.70
N THR A 194 -6.76 -9.31 0.60
CA THR A 194 -7.75 -10.40 0.63
C THR A 194 -7.27 -11.60 1.46
N ASP A 195 -5.95 -11.84 1.54
CA ASP A 195 -5.34 -12.86 2.42
C ASP A 195 -5.11 -12.37 3.86
N ALA A 196 -4.64 -11.13 4.03
CA ALA A 196 -4.25 -10.58 5.33
C ALA A 196 -5.43 -10.47 6.31
N TYR A 197 -6.52 -9.83 5.87
CA TYR A 197 -7.67 -9.54 6.75
C TYR A 197 -8.30 -10.81 7.34
N PRO A 198 -8.60 -11.87 6.57
CA PRO A 198 -9.14 -13.11 7.12
C PRO A 198 -8.23 -13.75 8.16
N ARG A 199 -6.89 -13.69 7.97
CA ARG A 199 -5.92 -14.22 8.94
C ARG A 199 -5.95 -13.45 10.25
N VAL A 200 -5.96 -12.12 10.18
CA VAL A 200 -6.02 -11.27 11.38
C VAL A 200 -7.33 -11.51 12.13
N ILE A 201 -8.48 -11.48 11.45
CA ILE A 201 -9.79 -11.69 12.09
C ILE A 201 -9.88 -13.07 12.72
N LYS A 202 -9.36 -14.11 12.04
CA LYS A 202 -9.30 -15.47 12.58
C LYS A 202 -8.54 -15.52 13.90
N GLU A 203 -7.42 -14.79 14.02
CA GLU A 203 -6.67 -14.76 15.27
C GLU A 203 -7.32 -13.90 16.36
N VAL A 204 -8.00 -12.82 15.99
CA VAL A 204 -8.85 -12.07 16.93
C VAL A 204 -9.94 -12.97 17.51
N PHE A 205 -10.59 -13.81 16.69
CA PHE A 205 -11.57 -14.78 17.16
C PHE A 205 -10.97 -15.89 18.02
N ARG A 206 -9.75 -16.35 17.71
CA ARG A 206 -9.00 -17.31 18.52
C ARG A 206 -8.75 -16.76 19.93
N VAL A 207 -8.23 -15.53 20.03
CA VAL A 207 -7.90 -14.88 21.31
C VAL A 207 -9.16 -14.61 22.14
N LYS A 208 -10.28 -14.24 21.51
CA LYS A 208 -11.56 -14.01 22.21
C LYS A 208 -12.27 -15.29 22.67
N GLY A 209 -11.67 -16.48 22.52
CA GLY A 209 -12.27 -17.74 22.95
C GLY A 209 -13.53 -18.15 22.17
N ARG A 210 -13.85 -17.47 21.04
CA ARG A 210 -15.02 -17.75 20.20
C ARG A 210 -14.85 -19.00 19.32
N ARG A 211 -13.83 -19.81 19.58
CA ARG A 211 -13.45 -21.00 18.79
C ARG A 211 -14.18 -22.29 19.21
N LYS A 212 -15.28 -22.20 19.96
CA LYS A 212 -16.00 -23.38 20.47
C LYS A 212 -16.98 -24.03 19.48
N GLY A 213 -16.86 -23.79 18.17
CA GLY A 213 -17.67 -24.48 17.17
C GLY A 213 -17.08 -24.49 15.77
N ASN A 214 -17.23 -25.61 15.06
CA ASN A 214 -16.94 -25.81 13.63
C ASN A 214 -17.92 -25.02 12.73
N SER A 215 -18.07 -23.71 12.97
CA SER A 215 -18.83 -22.86 12.05
C SER A 215 -17.97 -22.55 10.84
N THR A 216 -18.47 -22.86 9.65
CA THR A 216 -17.85 -22.55 8.35
C THR A 216 -17.51 -21.07 8.20
N LEU A 217 -18.25 -20.18 8.89
CA LEU A 217 -18.04 -18.73 8.91
C LEU A 217 -16.79 -18.28 9.69
N ASN A 218 -16.29 -19.09 10.62
CA ASN A 218 -15.06 -18.78 11.38
C ASN A 218 -13.81 -19.43 10.76
N THR A 219 -13.95 -20.10 9.62
CA THR A 219 -12.83 -20.63 8.84
C THR A 219 -12.20 -19.51 8.01
N TYR A 220 -10.90 -19.63 7.71
CA TYR A 220 -10.17 -18.70 6.84
C TYR A 220 -10.91 -18.42 5.52
N GLN A 221 -11.43 -19.46 4.87
CA GLN A 221 -12.20 -19.34 3.62
C GLN A 221 -13.52 -18.59 3.79
N GLY A 222 -14.25 -18.85 4.88
CA GLY A 222 -15.52 -18.15 5.18
C GLY A 222 -15.29 -16.67 5.45
N LEU A 223 -14.25 -16.33 6.20
CA LEU A 223 -13.84 -14.94 6.46
C LEU A 223 -13.38 -14.23 5.19
N MET A 224 -12.63 -14.90 4.32
CA MET A 224 -12.20 -14.37 3.03
C MET A 224 -13.39 -14.03 2.12
N ILE A 225 -14.36 -14.92 1.99
CA ILE A 225 -15.60 -14.65 1.24
C ILE A 225 -16.38 -13.51 1.91
N GLY A 226 -16.50 -13.52 3.24
CA GLY A 226 -17.18 -12.45 3.98
C GLY A 226 -16.58 -11.08 3.73
N ILE A 227 -15.25 -10.96 3.78
CA ILE A 227 -14.53 -9.72 3.48
C ILE A 227 -14.75 -9.30 2.04
N ALA A 228 -14.68 -10.24 1.09
CA ALA A 228 -14.93 -9.95 -0.31
C ALA A 228 -16.34 -9.37 -0.54
N VAL A 229 -17.36 -9.97 0.08
CA VAL A 229 -18.75 -9.48 0.01
C VAL A 229 -18.89 -8.08 0.63
N VAL A 230 -18.29 -7.84 1.80
CA VAL A 230 -18.32 -6.52 2.46
C VAL A 230 -17.61 -5.46 1.60
N SER A 231 -16.46 -5.79 1.01
CA SER A 231 -15.74 -4.89 0.11
C SER A 231 -16.55 -4.55 -1.14
N MET A 232 -17.22 -5.54 -1.75
CA MET A 232 -18.09 -5.31 -2.91
C MET A 232 -19.32 -4.47 -2.55
N LEU A 233 -19.93 -4.70 -1.38
CA LEU A 233 -21.04 -3.89 -0.89
C LEU A 233 -20.60 -2.45 -0.66
N LEU A 234 -19.43 -2.24 -0.07
CA LEU A 234 -18.87 -0.89 0.13
C LEU A 234 -18.64 -0.19 -1.21
N LEU A 235 -18.05 -0.88 -2.20
CA LEU A 235 -17.86 -0.35 -3.54
C LEU A 235 -19.17 0.02 -4.23
N TYR A 236 -20.20 -0.80 -4.06
CA TYR A 236 -21.53 -0.54 -4.61
C TYR A 236 -22.18 0.69 -3.98
N ILE A 237 -22.18 0.79 -2.64
CA ILE A 237 -22.79 1.92 -1.91
C ILE A 237 -22.08 3.24 -2.20
N THR A 238 -20.76 3.21 -2.33
CA THR A 238 -19.94 4.42 -2.59
C THR A 238 -19.92 4.85 -4.05
N GLY A 239 -20.64 4.14 -4.94
CA GLY A 239 -20.73 4.47 -6.35
C GLY A 239 -19.38 4.44 -7.07
N SER A 240 -18.43 3.61 -6.61
CA SER A 240 -17.06 3.54 -7.13
C SER A 240 -16.28 4.87 -7.12
N GLN A 241 -16.66 5.82 -6.24
CA GLN A 241 -15.92 7.06 -6.07
C GLN A 241 -14.61 6.81 -5.34
N CYS A 242 -13.51 6.66 -6.09
CA CYS A 242 -12.17 6.41 -5.54
C CYS A 242 -11.81 7.41 -4.44
N THR A 243 -12.03 8.71 -4.65
CA THR A 243 -11.69 9.75 -3.67
C THR A 243 -12.37 9.53 -2.33
N TYR A 244 -13.68 9.22 -2.32
CA TYR A 244 -14.40 8.99 -1.07
C TYR A 244 -13.86 7.77 -0.31
N ILE A 245 -13.55 6.68 -1.02
CA ILE A 245 -13.00 5.45 -0.41
C ILE A 245 -11.60 5.72 0.14
N ILE A 246 -10.76 6.43 -0.60
CA ILE A 246 -9.41 6.82 -0.18
C ILE A 246 -9.48 7.73 1.05
N ASP A 247 -10.35 8.73 1.04
CA ASP A 247 -10.55 9.66 2.15
C ASP A 247 -11.02 8.91 3.41
N LEU A 248 -11.97 7.99 3.27
CA LEU A 248 -12.46 7.18 4.38
C LEU A 248 -11.35 6.27 4.95
N ALA A 249 -10.60 5.59 4.08
CA ALA A 249 -9.53 4.69 4.47
C ALA A 249 -8.37 5.44 5.16
N THR A 250 -7.95 6.56 4.61
CA THR A 250 -6.89 7.42 5.18
C THR A 250 -7.33 8.00 6.52
N SER A 251 -8.57 8.52 6.61
CA SER A 251 -9.14 9.04 7.87
C SER A 251 -9.12 7.98 8.98
N LEU A 252 -9.59 6.76 8.68
CA LEU A 252 -9.63 5.68 9.66
C LEU A 252 -8.22 5.22 10.05
N SER A 253 -7.29 5.18 9.10
CA SER A 253 -5.89 4.85 9.35
C SER A 253 -5.22 5.86 10.28
N PHE A 254 -5.43 7.16 10.11
CA PHE A 254 -4.92 8.18 11.04
C PHE A 254 -5.51 8.05 12.43
N LEU A 255 -6.82 7.90 12.51
CA LEU A 255 -7.49 7.84 13.79
C LEU A 255 -7.02 6.64 14.62
N THR A 256 -6.71 5.53 13.96
CA THR A 256 -6.25 4.30 14.62
C THR A 256 -4.73 4.22 14.80
N ALA A 257 -3.94 4.99 14.03
CA ALA A 257 -2.48 4.92 14.04
C ALA A 257 -1.86 5.11 15.44
N PRO A 258 -2.20 6.13 16.25
CA PRO A 258 -1.62 6.29 17.59
C PRO A 258 -1.88 5.09 18.51
N ALA A 259 -3.10 4.54 18.47
CA ALA A 259 -3.47 3.39 19.28
C ALA A 259 -2.70 2.13 18.87
N LEU A 260 -2.61 1.87 17.56
CA LEU A 260 -1.86 0.72 17.03
C LEU A 260 -0.36 0.86 17.26
N ALA A 261 0.20 2.06 17.10
CA ALA A 261 1.60 2.35 17.39
C ALA A 261 1.94 2.07 18.85
N PHE A 262 1.08 2.53 19.78
CA PHE A 262 1.26 2.29 21.20
C PHE A 262 1.17 0.80 21.56
N ILE A 263 0.22 0.05 20.97
CA ILE A 263 0.11 -1.40 21.18
C ILE A 263 1.37 -2.12 20.71
N ASN A 264 1.87 -1.80 19.51
CA ASN A 264 3.12 -2.38 18.98
C ASN A 264 4.33 -2.02 19.85
N TYR A 265 4.44 -0.77 20.28
CA TYR A 265 5.50 -0.31 21.18
C TYR A 265 5.45 -1.05 22.52
N ARG A 266 4.27 -1.18 23.12
CA ARG A 266 4.11 -1.90 24.39
C ARG A 266 4.45 -3.38 24.24
N LEU A 267 4.05 -4.01 23.12
CA LEU A 267 4.35 -5.41 22.85
C LEU A 267 5.86 -5.66 22.78
N ILE A 268 6.58 -4.89 21.95
CA ILE A 268 8.01 -5.12 21.71
C ILE A 268 8.89 -4.84 22.94
N PHE A 269 8.47 -3.94 23.82
CA PHE A 269 9.16 -3.64 25.09
C PHE A 269 8.51 -4.31 26.31
N SER A 270 7.59 -5.25 26.10
CA SER A 270 6.99 -6.02 27.19
C SER A 270 7.90 -7.16 27.66
N GLY A 271 7.59 -7.73 28.82
CA GLY A 271 8.25 -8.97 29.28
C GLY A 271 7.99 -10.20 28.41
N LEU A 272 7.15 -10.10 27.37
CA LEU A 272 6.93 -11.17 26.39
C LEU A 272 8.04 -11.23 25.32
N THR A 273 8.81 -10.15 25.15
CA THR A 273 9.91 -10.08 24.19
C THR A 273 11.24 -10.17 24.93
N PRO A 274 12.07 -11.20 24.64
CA PRO A 274 13.40 -11.33 25.25
C PRO A 274 14.22 -10.05 25.09
N ASN A 275 14.93 -9.63 26.15
CA ASN A 275 15.70 -8.39 26.16
C ASN A 275 16.72 -8.31 25.00
N GLU A 276 17.30 -9.44 24.60
CA GLU A 276 18.24 -9.54 23.47
C GLU A 276 17.61 -9.22 22.10
N GLN A 277 16.30 -9.41 21.97
CA GLN A 277 15.54 -9.15 20.74
C GLN A 277 14.89 -7.76 20.74
N GLN A 278 14.96 -7.03 21.85
CA GLN A 278 14.37 -5.69 21.93
C GLN A 278 15.15 -4.67 21.08
N PRO A 279 14.47 -3.70 20.45
CA PRO A 279 15.11 -2.65 19.68
C PRO A 279 16.06 -1.79 20.52
N LYS A 280 17.08 -1.24 19.86
CA LYS A 280 18.04 -0.31 20.47
C LYS A 280 17.34 0.94 21.05
N THR A 281 17.96 1.58 22.04
CA THR A 281 17.41 2.77 22.72
C THR A 281 17.06 3.92 21.77
N TRP A 282 17.82 4.13 20.69
CA TRP A 282 17.49 5.17 19.72
C TRP A 282 16.16 4.89 18.98
N LEU A 283 15.84 3.63 18.68
CA LEU A 283 14.55 3.23 18.11
C LEU A 283 13.41 3.44 19.10
N LYS A 284 13.67 3.29 20.40
CA LYS A 284 12.71 3.62 21.45
C LYS A 284 12.38 5.11 21.45
N VAL A 285 13.38 5.98 21.35
CA VAL A 285 13.19 7.43 21.24
C VAL A 285 12.47 7.79 19.94
N LEU A 286 12.90 7.21 18.81
CA LEU A 286 12.25 7.42 17.52
C LEU A 286 10.78 6.99 17.53
N SER A 287 10.46 5.87 18.20
CA SER A 287 9.07 5.41 18.34
C SER A 287 8.24 6.41 19.14
N TRP A 288 8.78 7.01 20.20
CA TRP A 288 8.10 8.06 20.96
C TRP A 288 7.87 9.33 20.14
N LEU A 289 8.90 9.80 19.42
CA LEU A 289 8.78 10.95 18.52
C LEU A 289 7.74 10.69 17.43
N GLY A 290 7.75 9.49 16.84
CA GLY A 290 6.77 9.06 15.84
C GLY A 290 5.35 8.99 16.41
N MET A 291 5.15 8.48 17.62
CA MET A 291 3.83 8.46 18.27
C MET A 291 3.31 9.87 18.56
N ILE A 292 4.17 10.78 19.05
CA ILE A 292 3.80 12.19 19.26
C ILE A 292 3.43 12.84 17.93
N PHE A 293 4.25 12.63 16.90
CA PHE A 293 4.00 13.13 15.54
C PHE A 293 2.65 12.63 15.01
N LEU A 294 2.40 11.32 15.01
CA LEU A 294 1.15 10.72 14.54
C LEU A 294 -0.06 11.20 15.33
N THR A 295 0.07 11.37 16.65
CA THR A 295 -1.02 11.86 17.50
C THR A 295 -1.36 13.31 17.17
N THR A 296 -0.34 14.18 17.05
CA THR A 296 -0.53 15.58 16.64
C THR A 296 -1.20 15.67 15.27
N PHE A 297 -0.75 14.88 14.30
CA PHE A 297 -1.34 14.84 12.97
C PHE A 297 -2.78 14.33 12.97
N ALA A 298 -3.09 13.27 13.72
CA ALA A 298 -4.45 12.75 13.85
C ALA A 298 -5.40 13.79 14.47
N LEU A 299 -4.95 14.54 15.48
CA LEU A 299 -5.72 15.62 16.10
C LEU A 299 -5.92 16.80 15.15
N LEU A 300 -4.88 17.23 14.44
CA LEU A 300 -4.97 18.29 13.44
C LEU A 300 -5.92 17.91 12.30
N PHE A 301 -5.79 16.68 11.79
CA PHE A 301 -6.68 16.14 10.76
C PHE A 301 -8.14 16.12 11.25
N PHE A 302 -8.38 15.64 12.46
CA PHE A 302 -9.72 15.61 13.05
C PHE A 302 -10.30 17.03 13.22
N TYR A 303 -9.51 17.96 13.74
CA TYR A 303 -9.92 19.36 13.88
C TYR A 303 -10.29 19.96 12.53
N TRP A 304 -9.42 19.84 11.52
CA TRP A 304 -9.64 20.42 10.19
C TRP A 304 -10.80 19.76 9.44
N ARG A 305 -11.04 18.46 9.63
CA ARG A 305 -12.10 17.74 8.92
C ARG A 305 -13.49 17.95 9.50
N PHE A 306 -13.61 18.17 10.82
CA PHE A 306 -14.90 18.18 11.52
C PHE A 306 -15.26 19.49 12.23
N LEU A 307 -14.29 20.36 12.54
CA LEU A 307 -14.49 21.57 13.35
C LEU A 307 -14.04 22.87 12.68
N GLY A 308 -13.20 22.81 11.64
CA GLY A 308 -12.75 23.94 10.83
C GLY A 308 -13.38 23.94 9.45
#